data_AF-A0A369SGJ3-F1
#
_entry.id   AF-A0A369SGJ3-F1
#
_cell.length_a   1.000
_cell.length_b   1.000
_cell.length_c   1.000
_cell.angle_alpha   90.00
_cell.angle_beta   90.00
_cell.angle_gamma   90.00
#
_symmetry.space_group_name_H-M   'P 1'
#
loop_
_entity.id
_entity.type
_entity.pdbx_description
1 polymer ?
#
loop_
_entity_poly.entity_id
_entity_poly.type
_entity_poly.pdbx_seq_one_letter_code
_entity_poly.pdbx_strand_id
1 'polypeptide(L)'
;MALVFGIGIGLFILIILWSVTLLGCFILARGTNSSGGIFGLGFLAAIVTAILILFPRASQSEAATLDNTLYDEYLIGRSVLLGVMSLFSIICLLLMVVFHWMEPVYAIEPKKSLY
;
A
#
# COMPACT_ATOMS: atom_id res chain seq x y z
N MET A 1 17.50 20.02 -8.89
CA MET A 1 16.98 19.24 -7.75
C MET A 1 16.14 20.16 -6.88
N ALA A 2 14.84 19.92 -6.74
CA ALA A 2 13.99 20.73 -5.86
C ALA A 2 14.28 20.36 -4.39
N LEU A 3 15.01 21.22 -3.69
CA LEU A 3 15.33 21.11 -2.28
C LEU A 3 14.34 21.97 -1.50
N VAL A 4 13.63 21.37 -0.55
CA VAL A 4 12.77 22.09 0.39
C VAL A 4 13.54 22.12 1.70
N PHE A 5 13.95 23.30 2.18
CA PHE A 5 14.85 23.47 3.34
C PHE A 5 16.19 22.72 3.26
N GLY A 6 16.71 22.45 2.05
CA GLY A 6 17.95 21.66 1.88
C GLY A 6 17.75 20.15 2.01
N ILE A 7 16.51 19.69 2.15
CA ILE A 7 16.12 18.29 2.22
C ILE A 7 15.48 17.88 0.89
N GLY A 8 15.86 16.70 0.37
CA GLY A 8 15.30 16.17 -0.86
C GLY A 8 13.81 15.85 -0.72
N ILE A 9 13.01 16.14 -1.75
CA ILE A 9 11.55 16.00 -1.73
C ILE A 9 11.06 14.59 -1.35
N GLY A 10 11.86 13.56 -1.60
CA GLY A 10 11.57 12.19 -1.20
C GLY A 10 11.41 12.00 0.32
N LEU A 11 12.14 12.78 1.14
CA LEU A 11 12.01 12.71 2.60
C LEU A 11 10.70 13.34 3.06
N PHE A 12 10.27 14.44 2.43
CA PHE A 12 8.96 15.04 2.69
C PHE A 12 7.82 14.06 2.37
N ILE A 13 7.91 13.33 1.25
CA ILE A 13 6.93 12.31 0.88
C ILE A 13 6.89 11.20 1.93
N LEU A 14 8.04 10.72 2.42
CA LEU A 14 8.10 9.70 3.47
C LEU A 14 7.52 10.20 4.80
N ILE A 15 7.82 11.43 5.21
CA ILE A 15 7.24 12.01 6.43
C ILE A 15 5.72 12.05 6.36
N ILE A 16 5.16 12.52 5.26
CA ILE A 16 3.71 12.61 5.08
C ILE A 16 3.09 11.21 5.08
N LEU A 17 3.69 10.26 4.36
CA LEU A 17 3.24 8.87 4.30
C LEU A 17 3.14 8.27 5.70
N TRP A 18 4.23 8.30 6.47
CA TRP A 18 4.27 7.74 7.82
C TRP A 18 3.38 8.50 8.81
N SER A 19 3.21 9.82 8.65
CA SER A 19 2.28 10.60 9.47
C SER A 19 0.84 10.13 9.29
N VAL A 20 0.40 9.92 8.05
CA VAL A 20 -0.95 9.40 7.75
C VAL A 20 -1.11 7.97 8.25
N THR A 21 -0.10 7.11 8.06
CA THR A 21 -0.10 5.74 8.58
C THR A 21 -0.26 5.70 10.10
N LEU A 22 0.52 6.50 10.83
CA LEU A 22 0.45 6.57 12.29
C LEU A 22 -0.90 7.13 12.76
N LEU A 23 -1.44 8.14 12.07
CA LEU A 23 -2.76 8.69 12.37
C LEU A 23 -3.84 7.62 12.19
N GLY A 24 -3.78 6.85 11.10
CA GLY A 24 -4.66 5.71 10.85
C GLY A 24 -4.54 4.64 11.93
N CYS A 25 -3.32 4.28 12.33
CA CYS A 25 -3.07 3.36 13.44
C CYS A 25 -3.70 3.85 14.74
N PHE A 26 -3.60 5.15 15.05
CA PHE A 26 -4.19 5.75 16.25
C PHE A 26 -5.73 5.67 16.24
N ILE A 27 -6.36 5.91 15.08
CA ILE A 27 -7.81 5.78 14.91
C ILE A 27 -8.24 4.32 15.09
N LEU A 28 -7.54 3.40 14.44
CA LEU A 28 -7.80 1.96 14.52
C LEU A 28 -7.62 1.43 15.95
N ALA A 29 -6.61 1.90 16.68
CA ALA A 29 -6.34 1.49 18.06
C ALA A 29 -7.51 1.71 19.02
N ARG A 30 -8.49 2.55 18.66
CA ARG A 30 -9.72 2.75 19.44
C ARG A 30 -10.76 1.63 19.27
N GLY A 31 -10.61 0.74 18.29
CA GLY A 31 -11.52 -0.37 18.02
C GLY A 31 -11.19 -1.63 18.84
N THR A 32 -12.22 -2.37 19.24
CA THR A 32 -12.11 -3.53 20.16
C THR A 32 -11.33 -4.73 19.58
N ASN A 33 -11.11 -4.78 18.26
CA ASN A 33 -10.38 -5.83 17.53
C ASN A 33 -9.50 -5.24 16.41
N SER A 34 -8.63 -4.30 16.76
CA SER A 34 -7.87 -3.50 15.80
C SER A 34 -6.44 -3.98 15.55
N SER A 35 -5.95 -4.98 16.29
CA SER A 35 -4.57 -5.45 16.21
C SER A 35 -4.17 -5.86 14.79
N GLY A 36 -5.03 -6.63 14.10
CA GLY A 36 -4.81 -7.03 12.70
C GLY A 36 -4.78 -5.85 11.73
N GLY A 37 -5.65 -4.85 11.95
CA GLY A 37 -5.73 -3.65 11.10
C GLY A 37 -4.52 -2.73 11.23
N ILE A 38 -3.99 -2.58 12.45
CA ILE A 38 -2.78 -1.79 12.73
C ILE A 38 -1.56 -2.43 12.09
N PHE A 39 -1.40 -3.76 12.25
CA PHE A 39 -0.31 -4.50 11.62
C PHE A 39 -0.40 -4.44 10.09
N GLY A 40 -1.60 -4.63 9.53
CA GLY A 40 -1.81 -4.53 8.08
C GLY A 40 -1.47 -3.15 7.52
N LEU A 41 -1.90 -2.07 8.20
CA LEU A 41 -1.65 -0.70 7.77
C LEU A 41 -0.15 -0.35 7.82
N GLY A 42 0.55 -0.74 8.90
CA GLY A 42 1.99 -0.54 9.03
C GLY A 42 2.79 -1.33 7.99
N PHE A 43 2.40 -2.58 7.74
CA PHE A 43 3.05 -3.44 6.75
C PHE A 43 2.90 -2.88 5.33
N LEU A 44 1.72 -2.36 4.98
CA LEU A 44 1.46 -1.73 3.69
C LEU A 44 2.32 -0.46 3.50
N ALA A 45 2.41 0.39 4.52
CA ALA A 45 3.27 1.58 4.49
C ALA A 45 4.76 1.23 4.34
N ALA A 46 5.21 0.14 4.97
CA ALA A 46 6.57 -0.36 4.82
C ALA A 46 6.86 -0.85 3.39
N ILE A 47 5.91 -1.56 2.75
CA ILE A 47 6.04 -1.98 1.35
C ILE A 47 6.15 -0.77 0.43
N VAL A 48 5.28 0.24 0.60
CA VAL A 48 5.33 1.47 -0.21
C VAL A 48 6.66 2.20 -0.02
N THR A 49 7.17 2.26 1.22
CA THR A 49 8.48 2.84 1.53
C THR A 49 9.61 2.05 0.85
N ALA A 50 9.57 0.73 0.87
CA ALA A 50 10.55 -0.12 0.20
C ALA A 50 10.55 0.12 -1.32
N ILE A 51 9.37 0.20 -1.95
CA ILE A 51 9.24 0.52 -3.38
C ILE A 51 9.84 1.90 -3.68
N LEU A 52 9.55 2.92 -2.87
CA LEU A 52 10.10 4.27 -3.04
C LEU A 52 11.62 4.33 -2.92
N ILE A 53 12.21 3.52 -2.04
CA ILE A 53 13.66 3.45 -1.83
C ILE A 53 14.33 2.67 -2.96
N LEU A 54 13.73 1.56 -3.39
CA LEU A 54 14.24 0.70 -4.45
C LEU A 54 13.99 1.27 -5.85
N PHE A 55 13.13 2.28 -5.97
CA PHE A 55 12.89 2.97 -7.24
C PHE A 55 14.21 3.54 -7.75
N PRO A 56 14.72 3.07 -8.91
CA PRO A 56 16.01 3.49 -9.40
C PRO A 56 15.97 4.99 -9.66
N ARG A 57 16.70 5.75 -8.85
CA ARG A 57 16.94 7.17 -9.11
C ARG A 57 17.96 7.24 -10.23
N ALA A 58 17.57 7.86 -11.35
CA ALA A 58 18.50 8.23 -12.40
C ALA A 58 19.65 9.02 -11.75
N SER A 59 20.84 8.42 -11.75
CA SER A 59 22.02 9.12 -11.31
C SER A 59 22.30 10.19 -12.36
N GLN A 60 22.55 11.43 -11.94
CA GLN A 60 22.90 12.52 -12.88
C GLN A 60 24.16 12.18 -13.69
N SER A 61 24.92 11.15 -13.28
CA SER A 61 26.09 10.61 -13.96
C SER A 61 25.77 9.73 -15.19
N GLU A 62 24.60 9.08 -15.25
CA GLU A 62 24.21 8.23 -16.39
C GLU A 62 23.59 9.03 -17.55
N ALA A 63 23.11 10.26 -17.28
CA ALA A 63 22.55 11.15 -18.29
C ALA A 63 23.58 11.57 -19.36
N ALA A 64 24.89 11.48 -19.07
CA ALA A 64 25.95 11.86 -19.99
C ALA A 64 26.40 10.72 -20.93
N THR A 65 26.02 9.47 -20.67
CA THR A 65 26.50 8.28 -21.41
C THR A 65 25.41 7.60 -22.25
N LEU A 66 24.16 8.02 -22.13
CA LEU A 66 22.96 7.32 -22.66
C LEU A 66 22.38 7.91 -23.97
N ASP A 67 23.16 8.66 -24.74
CA ASP A 67 22.69 9.36 -25.96
C ASP A 67 22.34 8.41 -27.15
N ASN A 68 22.32 7.08 -26.96
CA ASN A 68 22.09 6.10 -28.04
C ASN A 68 21.12 4.94 -27.73
N THR A 69 20.45 4.93 -26.57
CA THR A 69 19.46 3.88 -26.28
C THR A 69 18.12 4.50 -25.86
N LEU A 70 17.11 4.32 -26.72
CA LEU A 70 15.72 4.70 -26.42
C LEU A 70 15.17 3.77 -25.33
N TYR A 71 15.37 4.14 -24.06
CA TYR A 71 14.69 3.52 -22.93
C TYR A 71 13.48 4.36 -22.53
N ASP A 72 12.35 3.71 -22.29
CA ASP A 72 11.16 4.35 -21.72
C ASP A 72 11.39 4.60 -20.23
N GLU A 73 11.79 5.82 -19.89
CA GLU A 73 12.10 6.27 -18.54
C GLU A 73 10.89 6.15 -17.58
N TYR A 74 9.66 6.14 -18.12
CA TYR A 74 8.43 6.05 -17.34
C TYR A 74 7.91 4.63 -17.15
N LEU A 75 8.57 3.61 -17.73
CA LEU A 75 8.15 2.21 -17.64
C LEU A 75 7.99 1.74 -16.18
N ILE A 76 8.91 2.15 -15.31
CA ILE A 76 8.93 1.74 -13.90
C ILE A 76 7.81 2.47 -13.13
N GLY A 77 7.63 3.77 -13.37
CA GLY A 77 6.53 4.53 -12.75
C GLY A 77 5.15 3.99 -13.16
N ARG A 78 4.97 3.68 -14.44
CA ARG A 78 3.72 3.15 -14.99
C ARG A 78 3.42 1.74 -14.50
N SER A 79 4.43 0.87 -14.43
CA SER A 79 4.25 -0.49 -13.91
C SER A 79 3.94 -0.53 -12.42
N VAL A 80 4.57 0.34 -11.61
CA VAL A 80 4.22 0.49 -10.18
C VAL A 80 2.79 0.99 -10.02
N LEU A 81 2.38 2.04 -10.77
CA LEU A 81 1.01 2.56 -10.71
C LEU A 81 -0.01 1.48 -11.09
N LEU A 82 0.24 0.75 -12.19
CA LEU A 82 -0.61 -0.36 -12.62
C LEU A 82 -0.67 -1.48 -11.59
N GLY A 83 0.46 -1.82 -10.96
CA GLY A 83 0.53 -2.83 -9.89
C GLY A 83 -0.30 -2.43 -8.67
N VAL A 84 -0.23 -1.16 -8.26
CA VAL A 84 -1.04 -0.65 -7.13
C VAL A 84 -2.52 -0.65 -7.49
N MET A 85 -2.89 -0.12 -8.66
CA MET A 85 -4.30 -0.09 -9.08
C MET A 85 -4.90 -1.49 -9.25
N SER A 86 -4.14 -2.45 -9.78
CA SER A 86 -4.60 -3.83 -9.93
C SER A 86 -4.80 -4.51 -8.57
N LEU A 87 -3.88 -4.28 -7.62
CA LEU A 87 -3.97 -4.85 -6.29
C LEU A 87 -5.18 -4.31 -5.51
N PHE A 88 -5.41 -3.00 -5.55
CA PHE A 88 -6.62 -2.41 -4.96
C PHE A 88 -7.90 -2.92 -5.63
N SER A 89 -7.90 -3.10 -6.95
CA SER A 89 -9.02 -3.68 -7.68
C SER A 89 -9.34 -5.10 -7.21
N ILE A 90 -8.31 -5.95 -7.07
CA ILE A 90 -8.47 -7.33 -6.59
C ILE A 90 -8.99 -7.36 -5.15
N ILE A 91 -8.43 -6.55 -4.25
CA ILE A 91 -8.89 -6.46 -2.86
C ILE A 91 -10.36 -6.04 -2.81
N CYS A 92 -10.73 -5.00 -3.55
CA CYS A 92 -12.12 -4.51 -3.58
C CYS A 92 -13.09 -5.58 -4.12
N LEU A 93 -12.68 -6.31 -5.16
CA LEU A 93 -13.46 -7.43 -5.72
C LEU A 93 -13.66 -8.53 -4.68
N LEU A 94 -12.60 -8.95 -3.97
CA LEU A 94 -12.70 -9.96 -2.92
C LEU A 94 -13.62 -9.52 -1.78
N LEU A 95 -13.52 -8.27 -1.33
CA LEU A 95 -14.40 -7.71 -0.30
C LEU A 95 -15.85 -7.69 -0.77
N MET A 96 -16.11 -7.34 -2.03
CA MET A 96 -17.45 -7.36 -2.60
C MET A 96 -18.02 -8.78 -2.60
N VAL A 97 -17.24 -9.78 -3.00
CA VAL A 97 -17.67 -11.18 -3.00
C VAL A 97 -18.04 -11.63 -1.58
N VAL A 98 -17.16 -11.40 -0.61
CA VAL A 98 -17.36 -11.86 0.78
C VAL A 98 -18.51 -11.14 1.47
N PHE A 99 -18.65 -9.82 1.29
CA PHE A 99 -19.60 -9.02 2.07
C PHE A 99 -20.94 -8.76 1.38
N HIS A 100 -21.01 -8.82 0.05
CA HIS A 100 -22.24 -8.48 -0.69
C HIS A 100 -22.82 -9.65 -1.48
N TRP A 101 -22.02 -10.64 -1.88
CA TRP A 101 -22.52 -11.78 -2.66
C TRP A 101 -22.65 -13.08 -1.86
N MET A 102 -21.88 -13.26 -0.80
CA MET A 102 -21.98 -14.43 0.06
C MET A 102 -23.00 -14.19 1.18
N GLU A 103 -24.00 -15.05 1.29
CA GLU A 103 -24.87 -15.08 2.46
C GLU A 103 -24.18 -15.84 3.61
N PRO A 104 -24.17 -15.27 4.84
CA PRO A 104 -23.57 -15.94 5.97
C PRO A 104 -24.37 -17.19 6.36
N VAL A 105 -23.76 -18.36 6.20
CA VAL A 105 -24.34 -19.62 6.68
C VAL A 105 -24.02 -19.77 8.17
N TYR A 106 -24.98 -19.43 9.01
CA TYR A 106 -24.87 -19.63 10.45
C TYR A 106 -25.14 -21.10 10.79
N ALA A 107 -24.28 -21.68 11.64
CA ALA A 107 -24.52 -23.02 12.17
C ALA A 107 -25.75 -23.01 13.08
N ILE A 108 -26.69 -23.92 12.81
CA ILE A 108 -27.82 -24.18 13.70
C ILE A 108 -27.31 -25.05 14.84
N GLU A 109 -27.50 -24.61 16.09
CA GLU A 109 -27.14 -25.43 17.25
C GLU A 109 -27.93 -26.75 17.22
N PRO A 110 -27.27 -27.92 17.35
CA PRO A 110 -27.98 -29.18 17.40
C PRO A 110 -28.89 -29.17 18.63
N LYS A 111 -30.20 -29.24 18.40
CA LYS A 111 -31.21 -29.36 19.44
C LYS A 111 -30.81 -30.51 20.35
N LYS A 112 -30.41 -30.18 21.58
CA LYS A 112 -30.08 -31.16 22.61
C LYS A 112 -31.33 -32.03 22.77
N SER A 113 -31.25 -33.28 22.30
CA SER A 113 -32.31 -34.28 22.45
C SER A 113 -32.55 -34.47 23.93
N LEU A 114 -33.54 -33.75 24.47
CA LEU A 114 -34.23 -34.16 25.67
C LEU A 114 -35.25 -35.19 25.21
N TYR A 115 -35.16 -36.36 25.87
CA TYR A 115 -35.91 -37.61 25.70
C TYR A 115 -35.34 -38.58 24.67
#